data_AF-A0A8J5E9X0-F1
#
_entry.id   AF-A0A8J5E9X0-F1
#
_cell.length_a   1.000
_cell.length_b   1.000
_cell.length_c   1.000
_cell.angle_alpha   90.00
_cell.angle_beta   90.00
_cell.angle_gamma   90.00
#
_symmetry.space_group_name_H-M   'P 1'
#
loop_
_entity.id
_entity.type
_entity.pdbx_description
1 polymer ?
#
loop_
_entity_poly.entity_id
_entity_poly.type
_entity_poly.pdbx_seq_one_letter_code
_entity_poly.pdbx_strand_id
1 'polypeptide(L)'
;MTLTRQQVLEQFSNDDHVSHQYLDVSLPKCEEKNIQQLQSSASNLLSQLDYHSQDLTWTLDGLLTKLTQSQNKIRYQIELLTGDLDSLRTRVESVETKSDSNDKTEVKNDTNDDSQSRDQIESRDQLDSRDQLESHDLEAQDITARLQKYDSARRKMENVIITLRKAKEYDQTKLDAEIETLISQQQYEKALTLVDEALQLAQVWKGTGSYNSRVRAIMASKKNIERELSKQEGGVEVRESREPSEGVSTKESSPMPEGFSLFGELSRRMGY
;
A
#
# COMPACT_ATOMS: atom_id res chain seq x y z
N MET A 1 28.90 9.60 -14.43
CA MET A 1 27.68 9.72 -15.27
C MET A 1 26.65 10.47 -14.46
N THR A 2 26.00 11.48 -15.03
CA THR A 2 24.87 12.18 -14.39
C THR A 2 23.60 11.42 -14.73
N LEU A 3 22.91 10.87 -13.73
CA LEU A 3 21.61 10.23 -13.98
C LEU A 3 20.59 11.30 -14.39
N THR A 4 19.77 10.97 -15.38
CA THR A 4 18.62 11.82 -15.74
C THR A 4 17.44 11.49 -14.83
N ARG A 5 16.58 12.48 -14.58
CA ARG A 5 15.36 12.35 -13.76
C ARG A 5 14.50 11.15 -14.17
N GLN A 6 14.38 10.91 -15.47
CA GLN A 6 13.52 9.86 -16.02
C GLN A 6 14.10 8.46 -15.76
N GLN A 7 15.42 8.32 -15.81
CA GLN A 7 16.10 7.07 -15.46
C GLN A 7 15.98 6.76 -13.97
N VAL A 8 16.09 7.76 -13.10
CA VAL A 8 15.85 7.59 -11.66
C VAL A 8 14.41 7.16 -11.41
N LEU A 9 13.44 7.84 -12.00
CA LEU A 9 12.03 7.46 -11.86
C LEU A 9 11.75 6.04 -12.36
N GLU A 10 12.25 5.66 -13.54
CA GLU A 10 12.04 4.32 -14.09
C GLU A 10 12.69 3.23 -13.24
N GLN A 11 13.87 3.49 -12.70
CA GLN A 11 14.63 2.54 -11.91
C GLN A 11 14.07 2.35 -10.49
N PHE A 12 13.54 3.42 -9.89
CA PHE A 12 12.93 3.41 -8.54
C PHE A 12 11.40 3.22 -8.55
N SER A 13 10.75 3.23 -9.72
CA SER A 13 9.32 2.91 -9.87
C SER A 13 9.04 1.42 -9.99
N ASN A 14 10.06 0.57 -10.08
CA ASN A 14 9.91 -0.89 -10.12
C ASN A 14 9.67 -1.42 -8.71
N ASP A 15 8.57 -2.16 -8.50
CA ASP A 15 8.22 -2.76 -7.21
C ASP A 15 9.25 -3.81 -6.73
N ASP A 16 9.98 -4.43 -7.66
CA ASP A 16 11.06 -5.39 -7.37
C ASP A 16 12.43 -4.71 -7.16
N HIS A 17 12.49 -3.38 -7.06
CA HIS A 17 13.77 -2.68 -6.90
C HIS A 17 14.45 -3.03 -5.58
N VAL A 18 15.68 -3.53 -5.68
CA VAL A 18 16.51 -3.90 -4.54
C VAL A 18 17.66 -2.91 -4.39
N SER A 19 17.64 -2.10 -3.31
CA SER A 19 18.57 -0.98 -3.12
C SER A 19 20.05 -1.40 -3.10
N HIS A 20 20.37 -2.58 -2.59
CA HIS A 20 21.76 -3.06 -2.56
C HIS A 20 22.26 -3.45 -3.95
N GLN A 21 21.39 -4.04 -4.79
CA GLN A 21 21.74 -4.37 -6.17
C GLN A 21 22.03 -3.11 -6.98
N TYR A 22 21.30 -2.02 -6.73
CA TYR A 22 21.58 -0.73 -7.37
C TYR A 22 22.95 -0.17 -6.97
N LEU A 23 23.33 -0.28 -5.70
CA LEU A 23 24.64 0.16 -5.22
C LEU A 23 25.78 -0.68 -5.81
N ASP A 24 25.60 -1.99 -5.93
CA ASP A 24 26.58 -2.91 -6.54
C ASP A 24 26.82 -2.61 -8.03
N VAL A 25 25.80 -2.13 -8.74
CA VAL A 25 25.91 -1.74 -10.15
C VAL A 25 26.43 -0.32 -10.33
N SER A 26 26.08 0.60 -9.42
CA SER A 26 26.37 2.03 -9.55
C SER A 26 27.73 2.43 -8.99
N LEU A 27 28.28 1.65 -8.07
CA LEU A 27 29.58 1.90 -7.47
C LEU A 27 30.66 1.02 -8.12
N PRO A 28 31.86 1.57 -8.38
CA PRO A 28 32.98 0.77 -8.82
C PRO A 28 33.33 -0.29 -7.76
N LYS A 29 33.68 -1.50 -8.20
CA LYS A 29 34.07 -2.60 -7.31
C LYS A 29 35.17 -2.14 -6.34
N CYS A 30 35.02 -2.44 -5.06
CA CYS A 30 36.00 -2.12 -4.02
C CYS A 30 37.33 -2.87 -4.28
N GLU A 31 38.25 -2.22 -5.00
CA GLU A 31 39.66 -2.56 -5.00
C GLU A 31 40.38 -1.58 -4.08
N GLU A 32 41.32 -2.06 -3.24
CA GLU A 32 42.05 -1.25 -2.25
C GLU A 32 42.70 0.01 -2.83
N LYS A 33 42.98 0.02 -4.14
CA LYS A 33 43.62 1.15 -4.84
C LYS A 33 42.65 2.28 -5.22
N ASN A 34 41.33 2.06 -5.15
CA ASN A 34 40.31 2.98 -5.71
C ASN A 34 39.39 3.63 -4.66
N ILE A 35 39.75 3.59 -3.38
CA ILE A 35 38.91 4.11 -2.27
C ILE A 35 38.54 5.59 -2.46
N GLN A 36 39.47 6.44 -2.91
CA GLN A 36 39.21 7.86 -3.14
C GLN A 36 38.23 8.09 -4.32
N GLN A 37 38.32 7.28 -5.37
CA GLN A 37 37.40 7.33 -6.50
C GLN A 37 36.01 6.82 -6.10
N LEU A 38 35.95 5.77 -5.29
CA LEU A 38 34.69 5.28 -4.72
C LEU A 38 34.02 6.34 -3.85
N GLN A 39 34.77 7.00 -2.96
CA GLN A 39 34.24 8.04 -2.09
C GLN A 39 33.69 9.22 -2.88
N SER A 40 34.41 9.69 -3.92
CA SER A 40 33.92 10.77 -4.77
C SER A 40 32.71 10.37 -5.62
N SER A 41 32.67 9.13 -6.12
CA SER A 41 31.50 8.59 -6.83
C SER A 41 30.28 8.43 -5.92
N ALA A 42 30.47 7.95 -4.69
CA ALA A 42 29.40 7.80 -3.70
C ALA A 42 28.83 9.15 -3.27
N SER A 43 29.68 10.15 -3.00
CA SER A 43 29.23 11.52 -2.68
C SER A 43 28.45 12.14 -3.84
N ASN A 44 28.89 11.94 -5.09
CA ASN A 44 28.18 12.45 -6.26
C ASN A 44 26.82 11.76 -6.46
N LEU A 45 26.76 10.43 -6.30
CA LEU A 45 25.51 9.67 -6.34
C LEU A 45 24.54 10.16 -5.25
N LEU A 46 25.05 10.40 -4.04
CA LEU A 46 24.26 10.87 -2.92
C LEU A 46 23.65 12.25 -3.20
N SER A 47 24.44 13.20 -3.70
CA SER A 47 23.93 14.53 -4.07
C SER A 47 22.90 14.47 -5.19
N GLN A 48 23.07 13.59 -6.19
CA GLN A 48 22.08 13.39 -7.25
C GLN A 48 20.79 12.79 -6.69
N LEU A 49 20.87 11.78 -5.82
CA LEU A 49 19.71 11.17 -5.19
C LEU A 49 18.96 12.15 -4.27
N ASP A 50 19.68 12.96 -3.49
CA ASP A 50 19.08 13.98 -2.64
C ASP A 50 18.33 15.03 -3.48
N TYR A 51 18.93 15.51 -4.55
CA TYR A 51 18.28 16.41 -5.50
C TYR A 51 16.99 15.80 -6.08
N HIS A 52 17.05 14.56 -6.57
CA HIS A 52 15.88 13.89 -7.14
C HIS A 52 14.79 13.58 -6.10
N SER A 53 15.16 13.27 -4.87
CA SER A 53 14.23 13.07 -3.75
C SER A 53 13.46 14.35 -3.42
N GLN A 54 14.17 15.49 -3.36
CA GLN A 54 13.56 16.80 -3.12
C GLN A 54 12.64 17.21 -4.28
N ASP A 55 13.08 17.04 -5.54
CA ASP A 55 12.25 17.31 -6.72
C ASP A 55 10.97 16.47 -6.73
N LEU A 56 11.08 15.17 -6.42
CA LEU A 56 9.93 14.27 -6.36
C LEU A 56 8.96 14.70 -5.24
N THR A 57 9.48 15.08 -4.08
CA THR A 57 8.69 15.64 -2.97
C THR A 57 7.93 16.89 -3.39
N TRP A 58 8.59 17.83 -4.08
CA TRP A 58 7.94 19.06 -4.57
C TRP A 58 6.87 18.77 -5.61
N THR A 59 7.10 17.80 -6.50
CA THR A 59 6.09 17.42 -7.50
C THR A 59 4.87 16.76 -6.88
N LEU A 60 5.05 15.94 -5.84
CA LEU A 60 3.95 15.35 -5.07
C LEU A 60 3.13 16.42 -4.36
N ASP A 61 3.78 17.39 -3.72
CA ASP A 61 3.10 18.50 -3.05
C ASP A 61 2.31 19.38 -4.03
N GLY A 62 2.89 19.64 -5.21
CA GLY A 62 2.20 20.34 -6.30
C GLY A 62 0.97 19.58 -6.82
N LEU A 63 1.04 18.26 -6.95
CA LEU A 63 -0.10 17.43 -7.34
C LEU A 63 -1.17 17.37 -6.24
N LEU A 64 -0.77 17.28 -4.97
CA LEU A 64 -1.68 17.32 -3.81
C LEU A 64 -2.46 18.64 -3.77
N THR A 65 -1.76 19.76 -4.00
CA THR A 65 -2.36 21.09 -4.04
C THR A 65 -3.37 21.20 -5.18
N LYS A 66 -3.01 20.74 -6.38
CA LYS A 66 -3.93 20.72 -7.54
C LYS A 66 -5.15 19.83 -7.29
N LEU A 67 -4.97 18.68 -6.67
CA LEU A 67 -6.06 17.78 -6.30
C LEU A 67 -7.01 18.47 -5.31
N THR A 68 -6.47 19.09 -4.27
CA THR A 68 -7.26 19.85 -3.27
C THR A 68 -8.03 21.00 -3.92
N GLN A 69 -7.41 21.74 -4.83
CA GLN A 69 -8.09 22.79 -5.59
C GLN A 69 -9.21 22.23 -6.48
N SER A 70 -8.98 21.11 -7.16
CA SER A 70 -10.00 20.46 -7.99
C SER A 70 -11.17 19.94 -7.15
N GLN A 71 -10.90 19.38 -5.97
CA GLN A 71 -11.92 18.94 -5.03
C GLN A 71 -12.80 20.11 -4.57
N ASN A 72 -12.18 21.25 -4.23
CA ASN A 72 -12.93 22.46 -3.85
C ASN A 72 -13.77 22.99 -5.01
N LYS A 73 -13.24 22.98 -6.24
CA LYS A 73 -13.98 23.39 -7.44
C LYS A 73 -15.18 22.49 -7.71
N ILE A 74 -14.99 21.17 -7.65
CA ILE A 74 -16.08 20.20 -7.83
C ILE A 74 -17.13 20.38 -6.75
N ARG A 75 -16.72 20.55 -5.49
CA ARG A 75 -17.65 20.80 -4.38
C ARG A 75 -18.50 22.05 -4.61
N TYR A 76 -17.89 23.14 -5.06
CA TYR A 76 -18.60 24.36 -5.42
C TYR A 76 -19.58 24.14 -6.58
N GLN A 77 -19.18 23.41 -7.62
CA GLN A 77 -20.08 23.09 -8.73
C GLN A 77 -21.27 22.22 -8.30
N ILE A 78 -21.05 21.25 -7.42
CA ILE A 78 -22.14 20.45 -6.83
C ILE A 78 -23.09 21.35 -6.05
N GLU A 79 -22.58 22.25 -5.21
CA GLU A 79 -23.38 23.16 -4.41
C GLU A 79 -24.21 24.12 -5.29
N LEU A 80 -23.60 24.66 -6.34
CA LEU A 80 -24.28 25.51 -7.33
C LEU A 80 -25.40 24.75 -8.06
N LEU A 81 -25.10 23.57 -8.60
CA LEU A 81 -26.08 22.75 -9.31
C LEU A 81 -27.21 22.27 -8.40
N THR A 82 -26.92 21.98 -7.13
CA THR A 82 -27.94 21.61 -6.15
C THR A 82 -28.88 22.79 -5.88
N GLY A 83 -28.33 24.01 -5.74
CA GLY A 83 -29.14 25.23 -5.61
C GLY A 83 -30.01 25.52 -6.84
N ASP A 84 -29.47 25.31 -8.05
CA ASP A 84 -30.22 25.45 -9.30
C ASP A 84 -31.34 24.39 -9.42
N LEU A 85 -31.06 23.15 -9.01
CA LEU A 85 -32.06 22.08 -8.95
C LEU A 85 -33.15 22.37 -7.92
N ASP A 86 -32.82 22.90 -6.75
CA ASP A 86 -33.81 23.31 -5.73
C ASP A 86 -34.68 24.47 -6.23
N SER A 87 -34.08 25.43 -6.93
CA SER A 87 -34.81 26.53 -7.60
C SER A 87 -35.72 26.00 -8.72
N LEU A 88 -35.24 25.04 -9.52
CA LEU A 88 -36.07 24.40 -10.55
C LEU A 88 -37.20 23.59 -9.93
N ARG A 89 -36.91 22.82 -8.87
CA ARG A 89 -37.90 22.02 -8.14
C ARG A 89 -39.01 22.88 -7.55
N THR A 90 -38.66 23.98 -6.89
CA THR A 90 -39.65 24.94 -6.36
C THR A 90 -40.47 25.59 -7.47
N ARG A 91 -39.88 25.87 -8.65
CA ARG A 91 -40.64 26.33 -9.82
C ARG A 91 -41.61 25.27 -10.34
N VAL A 92 -41.20 24.01 -10.44
CA VAL A 92 -42.08 22.89 -10.85
C VAL A 92 -43.23 22.71 -9.86
N GLU A 93 -42.94 22.68 -8.56
CA GLU A 93 -43.96 22.55 -7.50
C GLU A 93 -44.95 23.74 -7.52
N SER A 94 -44.48 24.95 -7.85
CA SER A 94 -45.34 26.12 -8.05
C SER A 94 -46.24 26.04 -9.29
N VAL A 95 -45.86 25.25 -10.31
CA VAL A 95 -46.66 25.04 -11.53
C VAL A 95 -47.68 23.93 -11.32
N GLU A 96 -47.32 22.85 -10.62
CA GLU A 96 -48.26 21.79 -10.24
C GLU A 96 -49.39 22.35 -9.37
N THR A 97 -49.06 23.13 -8.34
CA THR A 97 -50.07 23.79 -7.48
C THR A 97 -50.95 24.80 -8.22
N LYS A 98 -50.46 25.42 -9.30
CA LYS A 98 -51.25 26.30 -10.18
C LYS A 98 -52.14 25.53 -11.16
N SER A 99 -51.76 24.33 -11.55
CA SER A 99 -52.54 23.49 -12.48
C SER A 99 -53.76 22.90 -11.79
N ASP A 100 -53.63 22.52 -10.51
CA ASP A 100 -54.75 22.00 -9.71
C ASP A 100 -55.80 23.06 -9.32
N SER A 101 -55.45 24.35 -9.42
CA SER A 101 -56.35 25.47 -9.12
C SER A 101 -57.06 26.05 -10.35
N ASN A 102 -56.79 25.53 -11.55
CA ASN A 102 -57.32 26.07 -12.81
C ASN A 102 -58.52 25.29 -13.42
N ASP A 103 -59.11 24.30 -12.71
CA ASP A 103 -60.27 23.52 -13.21
C ASP A 103 -61.65 24.10 -12.79
N LYS A 104 -61.71 25.38 -12.40
CA LYS A 104 -62.98 26.10 -12.19
C LYS A 104 -62.86 27.58 -12.54
N THR A 105 -62.85 27.93 -13.82
CA THR A 105 -63.55 29.14 -14.29
C THR A 105 -63.76 29.15 -15.80
N GLU A 106 -65.01 29.41 -16.18
CA GLU A 106 -65.55 29.47 -17.53
C GLU A 106 -64.93 30.59 -18.40
N VAL A 107 -64.74 30.26 -19.68
CA VAL A 107 -65.19 30.98 -20.90
C VAL A 107 -65.25 32.53 -20.84
N LYS A 108 -64.41 33.19 -21.64
CA LYS A 108 -64.83 34.11 -22.74
C LYS A 108 -63.65 34.65 -23.58
N ASN A 109 -63.83 34.48 -24.90
CA ASN A 109 -63.30 35.16 -26.10
C ASN A 109 -62.43 36.42 -25.92
N ASP A 110 -61.37 36.53 -26.73
CA ASP A 110 -61.43 37.43 -27.91
C ASP A 110 -60.33 37.17 -28.96
N THR A 111 -60.76 37.36 -30.20
CA THR A 111 -60.11 37.15 -31.50
C THR A 111 -59.28 38.37 -31.90
N ASN A 112 -58.11 38.17 -32.53
CA ASN A 112 -57.43 39.03 -33.53
C ASN A 112 -56.15 38.28 -33.93
N ASP A 113 -56.05 37.62 -35.09
CA ASP A 113 -55.81 38.16 -36.44
C ASP A 113 -54.61 39.13 -36.52
N ASP A 114 -53.44 38.61 -36.91
CA ASP A 114 -52.68 39.18 -38.01
C ASP A 114 -51.70 38.14 -38.60
N SER A 115 -51.70 38.06 -39.92
CA SER A 115 -50.88 37.17 -40.73
C SER A 115 -49.64 37.92 -41.22
N GLN A 116 -48.46 37.29 -41.25
CA GLN A 116 -47.60 37.23 -42.46
C GLN A 116 -46.26 36.50 -42.21
N SER A 117 -46.12 35.38 -42.92
CA SER A 117 -44.98 35.00 -43.80
C SER A 117 -43.54 35.30 -43.38
N ARG A 118 -42.73 34.24 -43.18
CA ARG A 118 -41.39 34.17 -43.79
C ARG A 118 -40.85 32.75 -43.91
N ASP A 119 -40.53 32.39 -45.15
CA ASP A 119 -39.86 31.17 -45.59
C ASP A 119 -38.44 30.99 -45.04
N GLN A 120 -38.10 29.70 -44.87
CA GLN A 120 -36.81 29.04 -45.15
C GLN A 120 -35.52 29.82 -44.89
N ILE A 121 -34.85 29.55 -43.76
CA ILE A 121 -33.38 29.68 -43.64
C ILE A 121 -32.82 28.57 -42.71
N GLU A 122 -31.96 27.73 -43.30
CA GLU A 122 -30.81 27.02 -42.71
C GLU A 122 -31.00 25.87 -41.71
N SER A 123 -31.25 24.68 -42.26
CA SER A 123 -30.73 23.42 -41.71
C SER A 123 -29.28 23.18 -42.18
N ARG A 124 -28.29 23.92 -41.66
CA ARG A 124 -26.88 23.75 -42.06
C ARG A 124 -25.83 23.80 -40.93
N ASP A 125 -26.22 23.89 -39.66
CA ASP A 125 -25.27 23.93 -38.52
C ASP A 125 -25.29 22.72 -37.58
N GLN A 126 -25.95 21.61 -37.95
CA GLN A 126 -26.03 20.42 -37.08
C GLN A 126 -24.86 19.42 -37.21
N LEU A 127 -23.83 19.70 -38.00
CA LEU A 127 -22.69 18.78 -38.19
C LEU A 127 -21.48 19.10 -37.29
N ASP A 128 -21.34 20.33 -36.78
CA ASP A 128 -20.22 20.72 -35.89
C ASP A 128 -20.46 20.40 -34.40
N SER A 129 -21.70 20.07 -34.01
CA SER A 129 -22.03 19.70 -32.62
C SER A 129 -21.79 18.23 -32.30
N ARG A 130 -21.63 17.37 -33.31
CA ARG A 130 -21.46 15.92 -33.11
C ARG A 130 -20.03 15.53 -32.74
N ASP A 131 -19.03 16.18 -33.34
CA ASP A 131 -17.61 15.95 -33.00
C ASP A 131 -17.25 16.48 -31.59
N GLN A 132 -17.89 17.55 -31.12
CA GLN A 132 -17.67 18.08 -29.76
C GLN A 132 -18.24 17.17 -28.65
N LEU A 133 -19.27 16.37 -28.95
CA LEU A 133 -19.85 15.41 -28.01
C LEU A 133 -18.98 14.15 -27.87
N GLU A 134 -18.40 13.66 -28.96
CA GLU A 134 -17.51 12.50 -28.93
C GLU A 134 -16.16 12.79 -28.26
N SER A 135 -15.61 14.02 -28.39
CA SER A 135 -14.39 14.41 -27.67
C SER A 135 -14.60 14.50 -26.16
N HIS A 136 -15.78 14.96 -25.71
CA HIS A 136 -16.10 15.07 -24.28
C HIS A 136 -16.32 13.71 -23.61
N ASP A 137 -16.92 12.76 -24.32
CA ASP A 137 -17.10 11.39 -23.81
C ASP A 137 -15.76 10.66 -23.67
N LEU A 138 -14.81 10.88 -24.58
CA LEU A 138 -13.46 10.32 -24.47
C LEU A 138 -12.67 10.93 -23.30
N GLU A 139 -12.76 12.24 -23.08
CA GLU A 139 -12.15 12.88 -21.90
C GLU A 139 -12.80 12.42 -20.59
N ALA A 140 -14.13 12.24 -20.56
CA ALA A 140 -14.82 11.72 -19.38
C ALA A 140 -14.41 10.27 -19.06
N GLN A 141 -14.20 9.43 -20.07
CA GLN A 141 -13.69 8.08 -19.89
C GLN A 141 -12.25 8.07 -19.34
N ASP A 142 -11.38 8.96 -19.80
CA ASP A 142 -10.01 9.08 -19.26
C ASP A 142 -10.02 9.58 -17.81
N ILE A 143 -10.87 10.57 -17.49
CA ILE A 143 -11.03 11.09 -16.13
C ILE A 143 -11.53 10.00 -15.18
N THR A 144 -12.52 9.20 -15.59
CA THR A 144 -13.06 8.11 -14.75
C THR A 144 -12.06 6.99 -14.54
N ALA A 145 -11.29 6.59 -15.57
CA ALA A 145 -10.20 5.64 -15.43
C ALA A 145 -9.13 6.15 -14.47
N ARG A 146 -8.80 7.45 -14.55
CA ARG A 146 -7.83 8.09 -13.66
C ARG A 146 -8.33 8.16 -12.22
N LEU A 147 -9.62 8.45 -12.00
CA LEU A 147 -10.25 8.41 -10.69
C LEU A 147 -10.22 7.00 -10.09
N GLN A 148 -10.55 5.96 -10.86
CA GLN A 148 -10.44 4.57 -10.40
C GLN A 148 -9.01 4.20 -10.00
N LYS A 149 -8.01 4.68 -10.75
CA LYS A 149 -6.60 4.48 -10.41
C LYS A 149 -6.24 5.15 -9.07
N TYR A 150 -6.72 6.37 -8.85
CA TYR A 150 -6.50 7.09 -7.57
C TYR A 150 -7.24 6.43 -6.40
N ASP A 151 -8.46 5.96 -6.60
CA ASP A 151 -9.19 5.24 -5.55
C ASP A 151 -8.52 3.91 -5.19
N SER A 152 -8.02 3.18 -6.18
CA SER A 152 -7.23 1.97 -5.97
C SER A 152 -5.94 2.28 -5.18
N ALA A 153 -5.22 3.34 -5.56
CA ALA A 153 -4.04 3.80 -4.83
C ALA A 153 -4.38 4.22 -3.38
N ARG A 154 -5.48 4.93 -3.17
CA ARG A 154 -5.95 5.35 -1.85
C ARG A 154 -6.22 4.16 -0.94
N ARG A 155 -6.97 3.16 -1.41
CA ARG A 155 -7.25 1.93 -0.64
C ARG A 155 -5.96 1.20 -0.28
N LYS A 156 -5.02 1.10 -1.22
CA LYS A 156 -3.70 0.49 -0.95
C LYS A 156 -2.91 1.27 0.10
N MET A 157 -2.87 2.60 0.00
CA MET A 157 -2.20 3.44 1.00
C MET A 157 -2.84 3.30 2.38
N GLU A 158 -4.17 3.26 2.46
CA GLU A 158 -4.89 3.06 3.72
C GLU A 158 -4.55 1.71 4.35
N ASN A 159 -4.49 0.64 3.56
CA ASN A 159 -4.04 -0.67 4.02
C ASN A 159 -2.59 -0.64 4.53
N VAL A 160 -1.69 0.07 3.85
CA VAL A 160 -0.30 0.26 4.30
C VAL A 160 -0.27 0.99 5.65
N ILE A 161 -1.03 2.08 5.80
CA ILE A 161 -1.10 2.83 7.07
C ILE A 161 -1.58 1.95 8.21
N ILE A 162 -2.64 1.15 7.99
CA ILE A 162 -3.17 0.22 8.99
C ILE A 162 -2.10 -0.81 9.36
N THR A 163 -1.42 -1.39 8.37
CA THR A 163 -0.37 -2.40 8.58
C THR A 163 0.81 -1.82 9.36
N LEU A 164 1.23 -0.58 9.03
CA LEU A 164 2.30 0.11 9.75
C LEU A 164 1.92 0.46 11.20
N ARG A 165 0.67 0.86 11.45
CA ARG A 165 0.18 1.08 12.83
C ARG A 165 0.20 -0.22 13.64
N LYS A 166 -0.32 -1.30 13.07
CA LYS A 166 -0.26 -2.63 13.70
C LYS A 166 1.19 -3.07 13.96
N ALA A 167 2.08 -2.85 13.00
CA ALA A 167 3.50 -3.15 13.16
C ALA A 167 4.16 -2.30 14.25
N LYS A 168 3.80 -1.03 14.39
CA LYS A 168 4.28 -0.15 15.46
C LYS A 168 3.84 -0.61 16.85
N GLU A 169 2.62 -1.10 16.96
CA GLU A 169 2.04 -1.62 18.22
C GLU A 169 2.44 -3.06 18.51
N TYR A 170 3.08 -3.74 17.54
CA TYR A 170 3.48 -5.14 17.66
C TYR A 170 4.51 -5.32 18.77
N ASP A 171 4.15 -6.18 19.73
CA ASP A 171 4.99 -6.58 20.84
C ASP A 171 5.11 -8.11 20.85
N GLN A 172 6.34 -8.60 20.68
CA GLN A 172 6.62 -10.03 20.61
C GLN A 172 6.20 -10.76 21.90
N THR A 173 6.37 -10.11 23.06
CA THR A 173 6.07 -10.73 24.35
C THR A 173 4.57 -10.97 24.54
N LYS A 174 3.74 -10.06 24.02
CA LYS A 174 2.28 -10.19 24.06
C LYS A 174 1.81 -11.31 23.14
N LEU A 175 2.40 -11.41 21.94
CA LEU A 175 2.07 -12.49 21.00
C LEU A 175 2.39 -13.86 21.61
N ASP A 176 3.58 -14.02 22.20
CA ASP A 176 3.98 -15.31 22.78
C ASP A 176 3.08 -15.69 23.96
N ALA A 177 2.70 -14.72 24.82
CA ALA A 177 1.74 -14.95 25.90
C ALA A 177 0.35 -15.35 25.37
N GLU A 178 -0.15 -14.69 24.33
CA GLU A 178 -1.43 -15.04 23.71
C GLU A 178 -1.41 -16.45 23.10
N ILE A 179 -0.32 -16.81 22.41
CA ILE A 179 -0.11 -18.17 21.88
C ILE A 179 -0.10 -19.21 23.01
N GLU A 180 0.60 -18.95 24.12
CA GLU A 180 0.59 -19.85 25.29
C GLU A 180 -0.81 -20.03 25.88
N THR A 181 -1.62 -18.96 25.93
CA THR A 181 -3.01 -19.08 26.39
C THR A 181 -3.87 -19.90 25.43
N LEU A 182 -3.69 -19.75 24.11
CA LEU A 182 -4.44 -20.52 23.11
C LEU A 182 -4.03 -21.99 23.10
N ILE A 183 -2.74 -22.29 23.28
CA ILE A 183 -2.23 -23.66 23.47
C ILE A 183 -2.87 -24.28 24.72
N SER A 184 -2.94 -23.54 25.83
CA SER A 184 -3.56 -24.02 27.07
C SER A 184 -5.06 -24.29 26.91
N GLN A 185 -5.73 -23.54 26.02
CA GLN A 185 -7.14 -23.73 25.68
C GLN A 185 -7.37 -24.76 24.56
N GLN A 186 -6.32 -25.40 24.04
CA GLN A 186 -6.36 -26.34 22.90
C GLN A 186 -6.94 -25.71 21.61
N GLN A 187 -6.82 -24.39 21.43
CA GLN A 187 -7.29 -23.68 20.24
C GLN A 187 -6.14 -23.47 19.24
N TYR A 188 -5.58 -24.57 18.73
CA TYR A 188 -4.39 -24.55 17.88
C TYR A 188 -4.60 -23.85 16.53
N GLU A 189 -5.80 -23.97 15.92
CA GLU A 189 -6.11 -23.30 14.66
C GLU A 189 -6.05 -21.77 14.79
N LYS A 190 -6.61 -21.22 15.87
CA LYS A 190 -6.56 -19.77 16.13
C LYS A 190 -5.12 -19.30 16.42
N ALA A 191 -4.35 -20.12 17.12
CA ALA A 191 -2.93 -19.82 17.36
C ALA A 191 -2.14 -19.79 16.05
N LEU A 192 -2.41 -20.72 15.12
CA LEU A 192 -1.81 -20.72 13.78
C LEU A 192 -2.20 -19.49 12.96
N THR A 193 -3.48 -19.08 12.99
CA THR A 193 -3.91 -17.86 12.29
C THR A 193 -3.22 -16.62 12.84
N LEU A 194 -3.04 -16.51 14.17
CA LEU A 194 -2.31 -15.40 14.78
C LEU A 194 -0.83 -15.39 14.38
N VAL A 195 -0.20 -16.57 14.29
CA VAL A 195 1.18 -16.70 13.81
C VAL A 195 1.31 -16.28 12.35
N ASP A 196 0.36 -16.67 11.49
CA ASP A 196 0.38 -16.28 10.08
C ASP A 196 0.14 -14.76 9.90
N GLU A 197 -0.76 -14.17 10.69
CA GLU A 197 -0.93 -12.71 10.76
C GLU A 197 0.34 -12.00 11.24
N ALA A 198 1.00 -12.53 12.26
CA ALA A 198 2.28 -12.01 12.74
C ALA A 198 3.38 -12.12 11.66
N LEU A 199 3.41 -13.20 10.88
CA LEU A 199 4.32 -13.35 9.74
C LEU A 199 4.03 -12.33 8.63
N GLN A 200 2.77 -12.03 8.35
CA GLN A 200 2.42 -10.97 7.39
C GLN A 200 2.87 -9.60 7.88
N LEU A 201 2.66 -9.28 9.17
CA LEU A 201 3.19 -8.07 9.79
C LEU A 201 4.71 -8.04 9.76
N ALA A 202 5.38 -9.18 9.97
CA ALA A 202 6.84 -9.29 9.93
C ALA A 202 7.44 -8.80 8.59
N GLN A 203 6.71 -8.92 7.48
CA GLN A 203 7.16 -8.46 6.16
C GLN A 203 7.41 -6.95 6.11
N VAL A 204 6.76 -6.14 6.96
CA VAL A 204 6.99 -4.69 7.06
C VAL A 204 8.45 -4.38 7.40
N TRP A 205 9.11 -5.25 8.15
CA TRP A 205 10.50 -5.07 8.54
C TRP A 205 11.51 -5.65 7.55
N LYS A 206 11.07 -6.20 6.41
CA LYS A 206 11.97 -6.79 5.41
C LYS A 206 13.06 -5.80 5.01
N GLY A 207 14.32 -6.24 5.07
CA GLY A 207 15.49 -5.40 4.83
C GLY A 207 16.03 -4.67 6.07
N THR A 208 15.31 -4.65 7.20
CA THR A 208 15.86 -4.18 8.48
C THR A 208 16.63 -5.28 9.21
N GLY A 209 17.60 -4.91 10.05
CA GLY A 209 18.34 -5.86 10.89
C GLY A 209 17.46 -6.65 11.87
N SER A 210 16.25 -6.15 12.16
CA SER A 210 15.30 -6.79 13.09
C SER A 210 14.46 -7.91 12.45
N TYR A 211 14.35 -7.94 11.11
CA TYR A 211 13.49 -8.88 10.36
C TYR A 211 13.77 -10.34 10.69
N ASN A 212 15.02 -10.77 10.48
CA ASN A 212 15.44 -12.16 10.67
C ASN A 212 15.31 -12.62 12.12
N SER A 213 15.39 -11.70 13.08
CA SER A 213 15.17 -12.01 14.49
C SER A 213 13.69 -12.28 14.77
N ARG A 214 12.81 -11.37 14.32
CA ARG A 214 11.35 -11.48 14.48
C ARG A 214 10.78 -12.71 13.79
N VAL A 215 11.16 -12.96 12.53
CA VAL A 215 10.69 -14.14 11.78
C VAL A 215 11.12 -15.43 12.47
N ARG A 216 12.36 -15.52 12.99
CA ARG A 216 12.81 -16.69 13.74
C ARG A 216 12.02 -16.90 15.03
N ALA A 217 11.71 -15.83 15.76
CA ALA A 217 10.88 -15.90 16.96
C ALA A 217 9.47 -16.43 16.62
N ILE A 218 8.81 -15.84 15.62
CA ILE A 218 7.46 -16.25 15.18
C ILE A 218 7.45 -17.71 14.70
N MET A 219 8.46 -18.13 13.92
CA MET A 219 8.59 -19.53 13.46
C MET A 219 8.88 -20.49 14.62
N ALA A 220 9.59 -20.05 15.67
CA ALA A 220 9.77 -20.86 16.87
C ALA A 220 8.44 -21.09 17.60
N SER A 221 7.59 -20.05 17.69
CA SER A 221 6.24 -20.15 18.24
C SER A 221 5.35 -21.06 17.40
N LYS A 222 5.43 -20.98 16.06
CA LYS A 222 4.76 -21.93 15.14
C LYS A 222 5.15 -23.38 15.41
N LYS A 223 6.46 -23.66 15.49
CA LYS A 223 7.00 -24.99 15.78
C LYS A 223 6.61 -25.49 17.18
N ASN A 224 6.36 -24.57 18.12
CA ASN A 224 5.87 -24.93 19.44
C ASN A 224 4.41 -25.42 19.37
N ILE A 225 3.55 -24.68 18.65
CA ILE A 225 2.15 -25.04 18.41
C ILE A 225 2.06 -26.42 17.72
N GLU A 226 2.83 -26.64 16.64
CA GLU A 226 2.85 -27.92 15.91
C GLU A 226 3.31 -29.10 16.78
N ARG A 227 4.25 -28.88 17.71
CA ARG A 227 4.69 -29.91 18.67
C ARG A 227 3.59 -30.27 19.67
N GLU A 228 2.86 -29.28 20.17
CA GLU A 228 1.75 -29.53 21.09
C GLU A 228 0.56 -30.19 20.38
N LEU A 229 0.29 -29.81 19.13
CA LEU A 229 -0.71 -30.47 18.29
C LEU A 229 -0.35 -31.96 18.04
N SER A 230 0.91 -32.23 17.71
CA SER A 230 1.40 -33.61 17.48
C SER A 230 1.34 -34.47 18.75
N LYS A 231 1.54 -33.89 19.94
CA LYS A 231 1.39 -34.61 21.23
C LYS A 231 -0.06 -34.96 21.52
N GLN A 232 -1.00 -34.10 21.13
CA GLN A 232 -2.43 -34.37 21.28
C GLN A 232 -2.88 -35.49 20.35
N GLU A 233 -2.44 -35.48 19.09
CA GLU A 233 -2.79 -36.50 18.10
C GLU A 233 -2.10 -37.86 18.38
N GLY A 234 -0.84 -37.83 18.84
CA GLY A 234 -0.09 -39.05 19.19
C GLY A 234 -0.39 -39.63 20.58
N GLY A 235 -1.18 -38.93 21.40
CA GLY A 235 -1.46 -39.31 22.80
C GLY A 235 -2.49 -40.42 23.00
N VAL A 236 -3.01 -41.02 21.93
CA VAL A 236 -4.04 -42.08 22.02
C VAL A 236 -3.46 -43.50 21.87
N GLU A 237 -2.21 -43.70 21.45
CA GLU A 237 -1.64 -45.04 21.33
C GLU A 237 -0.56 -45.38 22.37
N VAL A 238 -0.95 -46.34 23.23
CA VAL A 238 -0.12 -47.34 23.90
C VAL A 238 0.73 -46.84 25.08
N ARG A 239 0.04 -46.69 26.21
CA ARG A 239 0.61 -46.95 27.54
C ARG A 239 0.82 -48.46 27.70
N GLU A 240 1.86 -49.00 27.10
CA GLU A 240 2.38 -50.32 27.48
C GLU A 240 3.58 -50.13 28.40
N SER A 241 3.29 -50.41 29.66
CA SER A 241 4.22 -50.43 30.79
C SER A 241 5.48 -51.24 30.44
N ARG A 242 6.65 -50.59 30.41
CA ARG A 242 7.91 -51.32 30.56
C ARG A 242 8.85 -50.62 31.53
N GLU A 243 9.21 -51.41 32.53
CA GLU A 243 9.96 -51.12 33.75
C GLU A 243 11.36 -50.54 33.54
N PRO A 244 11.94 -49.92 34.59
CA PRO A 244 13.26 -49.31 34.55
C PRO A 244 14.34 -50.37 34.76
N SER A 245 15.25 -50.54 33.79
CA SER A 245 16.52 -51.24 34.03
C SER A 245 17.65 -50.22 34.18
N GLU A 246 18.13 -50.09 35.41
CA GLU A 246 19.43 -49.53 35.74
C GLU A 246 20.52 -50.22 34.91
N GLY A 247 21.39 -49.42 34.29
CA GLY A 247 22.44 -49.89 33.41
C GLY A 247 23.57 -48.87 33.33
N VAL A 248 24.40 -48.87 34.36
CA VAL A 248 25.74 -48.29 34.42
C VAL A 248 26.53 -48.55 33.13
N SER A 249 27.09 -47.50 32.50
CA SER A 249 28.38 -47.65 31.81
C SER A 249 29.11 -46.32 31.65
N THR A 250 30.35 -46.38 32.09
CA THR A 250 31.43 -45.39 32.14
C THR A 250 31.98 -44.96 30.78
N LYS A 251 32.42 -43.69 30.73
CA LYS A 251 33.67 -43.16 30.12
C LYS A 251 34.04 -43.54 28.67
N GLU A 252 34.18 -42.51 27.83
CA GLU A 252 35.32 -42.26 26.90
C GLU A 252 34.95 -41.01 26.04
N SER A 253 35.38 -39.78 26.32
CA SER A 253 36.74 -39.23 26.17
C SER A 253 37.37 -39.54 24.81
N SER A 254 36.86 -38.93 23.73
CA SER A 254 37.59 -38.79 22.47
C SER A 254 38.24 -37.40 22.39
N PRO A 255 39.59 -37.32 22.26
CA PRO A 255 40.29 -36.06 22.00
C PRO A 255 40.16 -35.70 20.52
N MET A 256 39.58 -34.54 20.21
CA MET A 256 39.62 -34.00 18.85
C MET A 256 40.95 -33.28 18.57
N PRO A 257 41.40 -33.24 17.30
CA PRO A 257 42.75 -32.85 16.93
C PRO A 257 42.98 -31.36 17.10
N GLU A 258 44.09 -31.02 17.76
CA GLU A 258 44.68 -29.68 17.78
C GLU A 258 44.97 -29.22 16.35
N GLY A 259 44.16 -28.30 15.83
CA GLY A 259 44.36 -27.87 14.45
C GLY A 259 43.58 -26.66 13.96
N PHE A 260 42.92 -25.84 14.79
CA PHE A 260 42.31 -24.58 14.33
C PHE A 260 42.13 -23.57 15.49
N SER A 261 43.22 -23.07 16.05
CA SER A 261 43.20 -21.94 17.02
C SER A 261 44.17 -20.80 16.67
N LEU A 262 44.52 -20.64 15.38
CA LEU A 262 45.45 -19.60 14.92
C LEU A 262 44.80 -18.22 14.72
N PHE A 263 43.48 -18.08 14.91
CA PHE A 263 42.77 -16.80 14.75
C PHE A 263 42.42 -16.11 16.08
N GLY A 264 42.60 -16.79 17.23
CA GLY A 264 42.25 -16.26 18.56
C GLY A 264 43.32 -15.40 19.23
N GLU A 265 44.54 -15.38 18.71
CA GLU A 265 45.70 -14.72 19.36
C GLU A 265 46.02 -13.31 18.81
N LEU A 266 45.42 -12.88 17.68
CA LEU A 266 45.66 -11.53 17.16
C LEU A 266 44.85 -10.43 17.89
N SER A 267 43.75 -10.76 18.58
CA SER A 267 42.93 -9.75 19.28
C SER A 267 43.47 -9.29 20.63
N ARG A 268 44.56 -9.87 21.16
CA ARG A 268 45.17 -9.41 22.43
C ARG A 268 46.42 -8.55 22.26
N ARG A 269 46.92 -8.36 21.02
CA ARG A 269 48.18 -7.62 20.77
C ARG A 269 48.01 -6.19 20.26
N MET A 270 46.81 -5.79 19.86
CA MET A 270 46.53 -4.40 19.47
C MET A 270 45.56 -3.79 20.48
N GLY A 271 46.11 -3.34 21.60
CA GLY A 271 45.43 -2.39 22.47
C GLY A 271 45.30 -1.05 21.75
N TYR A 272 44.05 -0.68 21.50
CA TYR A 272 43.55 0.69 21.37
C TYR A 272 42.13 0.71 21.95
#